data_AF-A0A7V6MVB0-F1
#
_entry.id   AF-A0A7V6MVB0-F1
#
_cell.length_a   1.000
_cell.length_b   1.000
_cell.length_c   1.000
_cell.angle_alpha   90.00
_cell.angle_beta   90.00
_cell.angle_gamma   90.00
#
_symmetry.space_group_name_H-M   'P 1'
#
loop_
_entity.id
_entity.type
_entity.pdbx_description
1 polymer ?
#
loop_
_entity_poly.entity_id
_entity_poly.type
_entity_poly.pdbx_seq_one_letter_code
_entity_poly.pdbx_strand_id
1 'polypeptide(L)'
;MLDRAGINQIGRNLKNAGTLGLSMRLRLFLFLIVLVITMVLGIIAILFFTGILTAGIDESAKLLEKEFSRTFRKASEQYGQFSVHAVEYSKELSKSVENKLHGLGLNVTDLQSHPEILEDLIGCEYERALFSLQKSKCSGIFMILNATVNPKIENAENSRVGLFIKNMEPNILSSSSPTILILRGFPSIGRKYNLPLHAQWRMEFDITDASYYHMPIEQAAEHTLPLSRLYYWSPAFFLPGTSEEIML
;
A
#
# COMPACT_ATOMS: atom_id res chain seq x y z
N MET A 1 -54.83 -9.08 15.08
CA MET A 1 -56.22 -8.59 15.23
C MET A 1 -56.16 -7.14 15.69
N LEU A 2 -56.02 -6.21 14.74
CA LEU A 2 -56.03 -4.77 15.02
C LEU A 2 -57.49 -4.34 15.15
N ASP A 3 -57.83 -3.91 16.36
CA ASP A 3 -59.19 -3.64 16.81
C ASP A 3 -59.84 -2.53 15.96
N ARG A 4 -60.96 -2.86 15.32
CA ARG A 4 -61.81 -1.92 14.53
C ARG A 4 -62.29 -0.74 15.38
N ALA A 5 -62.16 -0.79 16.70
CA ALA A 5 -62.48 0.31 17.60
C ALA A 5 -61.50 1.50 17.45
N GLY A 6 -60.18 1.25 17.31
CA GLY A 6 -59.17 2.32 17.30
C GLY A 6 -59.22 3.22 16.06
N ILE A 7 -59.41 2.64 14.87
CA ILE A 7 -59.51 3.38 13.60
C ILE A 7 -60.79 4.23 13.56
N ASN A 8 -61.89 3.71 14.12
CA ASN A 8 -63.16 4.43 14.23
C ASN A 8 -63.16 5.54 15.29
N GLN A 9 -62.21 5.50 16.24
CA GLN A 9 -62.05 6.53 17.27
C GLN A 9 -61.25 7.72 16.74
N ILE A 10 -60.22 7.48 15.93
CA ILE A 10 -59.47 8.53 15.21
C ILE A 10 -60.40 9.23 14.20
N GLY A 11 -61.22 8.49 13.46
CA GLY A 11 -62.21 9.07 12.53
C GLY A 11 -63.32 9.87 13.21
N ARG A 12 -63.76 9.48 14.42
CA ARG A 12 -64.75 10.24 15.21
C ARG A 12 -64.16 11.50 15.83
N ASN A 13 -62.91 11.46 16.29
CA ASN A 13 -62.23 12.64 16.83
C ASN A 13 -61.96 13.69 15.74
N LEU A 14 -61.66 13.27 14.50
CA LEU A 14 -61.56 14.15 13.34
C LEU A 14 -62.93 14.75 12.92
N LYS A 15 -64.02 13.97 12.99
CA LYS A 15 -65.38 14.48 12.71
C LYS A 15 -65.90 15.46 13.78
N ASN A 16 -65.59 15.22 15.06
CA ASN A 16 -66.01 16.11 16.16
C ASN A 16 -65.17 17.40 16.23
N ALA A 17 -63.95 17.41 15.70
CA ALA A 17 -63.19 18.65 15.51
C ALA A 17 -63.77 19.55 14.39
N GLY A 18 -64.59 19.01 13.48
CA GLY A 18 -65.26 19.76 12.42
C GLY A 18 -66.52 20.52 12.88
N THR A 19 -67.04 20.24 14.08
CA THR A 19 -68.28 20.84 14.61
C THR A 19 -68.06 21.81 15.78
N LEU A 20 -66.86 21.88 16.37
CA LEU A 20 -66.44 23.05 17.14
C LEU A 20 -65.89 24.09 16.17
N GLY A 21 -66.56 25.24 16.07
CA GLY A 21 -66.07 26.37 15.28
C GLY A 21 -64.63 26.71 15.69
N LEU A 22 -63.67 26.32 14.84
CA LEU A 22 -62.26 26.68 14.98
C LEU A 22 -62.17 28.17 15.27
N SER A 23 -61.60 28.55 16.41
CA SER A 23 -61.45 29.96 16.77
C SER A 23 -60.79 30.69 15.60
N MET A 24 -61.26 31.90 15.29
CA MET A 24 -60.83 32.66 14.11
C MET A 24 -59.30 32.81 14.07
N ARG A 25 -58.65 32.89 15.24
CA ARG A 25 -57.18 32.84 15.41
C ARG A 25 -56.55 31.53 14.95
N LEU A 26 -57.09 30.38 15.34
CA LEU A 26 -56.53 29.07 14.95
C LEU A 26 -56.69 28.81 13.45
N ARG A 27 -57.80 29.25 12.86
CA ARG A 27 -58.01 29.18 11.40
C ARG A 27 -57.01 30.04 10.64
N LEU A 28 -56.77 31.28 11.10
CA LEU A 28 -55.78 32.19 10.52
C LEU A 28 -54.35 31.62 10.65
N PHE A 29 -54.03 31.02 11.81
CA PHE A 29 -52.74 30.39 12.07
C PHE A 29 -52.48 29.17 11.17
N LEU A 30 -53.48 28.30 11.00
CA LEU A 30 -53.39 27.17 10.06
C LEU A 30 -53.23 27.64 8.61
N PHE A 31 -53.96 28.70 8.22
CA PHE A 31 -53.81 29.29 6.89
C PHE A 31 -52.39 29.85 6.67
N LEU A 32 -51.82 30.52 7.68
CA LEU A 32 -50.44 30.99 7.64
C LEU A 32 -49.44 29.83 7.50
N ILE A 33 -49.62 28.74 8.24
CA ILE A 33 -48.77 27.54 8.13
C ILE A 33 -48.83 26.97 6.71
N VAL A 34 -50.05 26.79 6.17
CA VAL A 34 -50.23 26.26 4.81
C VAL A 34 -49.59 27.19 3.78
N LEU A 35 -49.75 28.51 3.92
CA LEU A 35 -49.11 29.50 3.04
C LEU A 35 -47.58 29.35 3.07
N VAL A 36 -46.97 29.33 4.25
CA VAL A 36 -45.51 29.19 4.42
C VAL A 36 -45.00 27.88 3.80
N ILE A 37 -45.67 26.76 4.07
CA ILE A 37 -45.32 25.46 3.48
C ILE A 37 -45.41 25.52 1.96
N THR A 38 -46.45 26.14 1.41
CA THR A 38 -46.65 26.26 -0.04
C THR A 38 -45.54 27.10 -0.68
N MET A 39 -45.12 28.19 -0.03
CA MET A 39 -44.00 29.01 -0.51
C MET A 39 -42.68 28.22 -0.49
N VAL A 40 -42.38 27.50 0.60
CA VAL A 40 -41.16 26.68 0.69
C VAL A 40 -41.15 25.56 -0.35
N LEU A 41 -42.27 24.88 -0.54
CA LEU A 41 -42.42 23.86 -1.58
C LEU A 41 -42.25 24.45 -2.98
N GLY A 42 -42.77 25.66 -3.23
CA GLY A 42 -42.56 26.38 -4.47
C GLY A 42 -41.09 26.63 -4.75
N ILE A 43 -40.32 27.08 -3.75
CA ILE A 43 -38.88 27.32 -3.86
C ILE A 43 -38.13 26.01 -4.15
N ILE A 44 -38.43 24.94 -3.41
CA ILE A 44 -37.81 23.63 -3.62
C ILE A 44 -38.13 23.08 -5.01
N ALA A 45 -39.38 23.19 -5.46
CA ALA A 45 -39.80 22.75 -6.79
C ALA A 45 -39.05 23.53 -7.89
N ILE A 46 -38.94 24.86 -7.77
CA ILE A 46 -38.16 25.68 -8.70
C ILE A 46 -36.70 25.22 -8.71
N LEU A 47 -36.06 25.06 -7.54
CA LEU A 47 -34.67 24.60 -7.42
C LEU A 47 -34.44 23.21 -8.06
N PHE A 48 -35.43 22.32 -7.97
CA PHE A 48 -35.40 20.99 -8.57
C PHE A 48 -35.57 21.05 -10.09
N PHE A 49 -36.53 21.82 -10.60
CA PHE A 49 -36.75 22.02 -12.04
C PHE A 49 -35.61 22.78 -12.72
N THR A 50 -34.98 23.73 -12.04
CA THR A 50 -33.80 24.45 -12.55
C THR A 50 -32.53 23.60 -12.47
N GLY A 51 -32.58 22.40 -11.87
CA GLY A 51 -31.46 21.47 -11.81
C GLY A 51 -30.30 21.92 -10.92
N ILE A 52 -30.45 22.99 -10.14
CA ILE A 52 -29.37 23.57 -9.32
C ILE A 52 -28.93 22.57 -8.24
N LEU A 53 -29.88 21.84 -7.66
CA LEU A 53 -29.59 20.79 -6.67
C LEU A 53 -28.85 19.60 -7.31
N THR A 54 -29.25 19.19 -8.52
CA THR A 54 -28.68 18.02 -9.23
C THR A 54 -27.31 18.34 -9.83
N ALA A 55 -27.12 19.55 -10.36
CA ALA A 55 -25.87 19.99 -10.94
C ALA A 55 -24.73 20.03 -9.91
N GLY A 56 -24.99 20.46 -8.67
CA GLY A 56 -23.99 20.46 -7.61
C GLY A 56 -23.52 19.05 -7.21
N ILE A 57 -24.41 18.06 -7.24
CA ILE A 57 -24.08 16.66 -6.95
C ILE A 57 -23.30 16.03 -8.10
N ASP A 58 -23.73 16.26 -9.35
CA ASP A 58 -23.07 15.75 -10.56
C ASP A 58 -21.66 16.35 -10.74
N GLU A 59 -21.50 17.66 -10.48
CA GLU A 59 -20.20 18.33 -10.51
C GLU A 59 -19.26 17.76 -9.44
N SER A 60 -19.76 17.57 -8.21
CA SER A 60 -18.97 16.95 -7.14
C SER A 60 -18.55 15.53 -7.46
N ALA A 61 -19.45 14.72 -8.05
CA ALA A 61 -19.15 13.36 -8.48
C ALA A 61 -18.09 13.33 -9.58
N LYS A 62 -18.20 14.20 -10.59
CA LYS A 62 -17.21 14.34 -11.67
C LYS A 62 -15.84 14.80 -11.16
N LEU A 63 -15.81 15.73 -10.21
CA LEU A 63 -14.57 16.16 -9.58
C LEU A 63 -13.91 15.00 -8.81
N LEU A 64 -14.69 14.23 -8.06
CA LEU A 64 -14.19 13.06 -7.33
C LEU A 64 -13.65 11.99 -8.29
N GLU A 65 -14.38 11.68 -9.37
CA GLU A 65 -13.95 10.72 -10.40
C GLU A 65 -12.65 11.17 -11.08
N LYS A 66 -12.52 12.47 -11.36
CA LYS A 66 -11.31 13.05 -11.94
C LYS A 66 -10.12 12.95 -10.99
N GLU A 67 -10.29 13.26 -9.72
CA GLU A 67 -9.21 13.15 -8.72
C GLU A 67 -8.85 11.69 -8.42
N PHE A 68 -9.83 10.78 -8.39
CA PHE A 68 -9.58 9.35 -8.30
C PHE A 68 -8.75 8.84 -9.49
N SER A 69 -9.19 9.15 -10.72
CA SER A 69 -8.49 8.77 -11.95
C SER A 69 -7.08 9.34 -12.01
N ARG A 70 -6.90 10.59 -11.56
CA ARG A 70 -5.60 11.23 -11.46
C ARG A 70 -4.69 10.53 -10.45
N THR A 71 -5.23 10.18 -9.29
CA THR A 71 -4.49 9.48 -8.23
C THR A 71 -4.09 8.07 -8.67
N PHE A 72 -5.01 7.33 -9.29
CA PHE A 72 -4.74 6.01 -9.85
C PHE A 72 -3.66 6.06 -10.93
N ARG A 73 -3.73 7.03 -11.86
CA ARG A 73 -2.70 7.19 -12.89
C ARG A 73 -1.33 7.51 -12.28
N LYS A 74 -1.26 8.45 -11.33
CA LYS A 74 0.00 8.77 -10.63
C LYS A 74 0.59 7.57 -9.91
N ALA A 75 -0.26 6.79 -9.21
CA ALA A 75 0.17 5.56 -8.57
C ALA A 75 0.73 4.60 -9.63
N SER A 76 -0.03 4.30 -10.68
CA SER A 76 0.39 3.41 -11.77
C SER A 76 1.72 3.83 -12.42
N GLU A 77 1.91 5.12 -12.68
CA GLU A 77 3.18 5.68 -13.18
C GLU A 77 4.33 5.45 -12.18
N GLN A 78 4.09 5.67 -10.89
CA GLN A 78 5.09 5.45 -9.84
C GLN A 78 5.45 3.96 -9.67
N TYR A 79 4.47 3.06 -9.71
CA TYR A 79 4.72 1.62 -9.75
C TYR A 79 5.52 1.24 -10.99
N GLY A 80 5.18 1.77 -12.17
CA GLY A 80 5.98 1.57 -13.37
C GLY A 80 7.45 1.99 -13.21
N GLN A 81 7.71 3.13 -12.56
CA GLN A 81 9.07 3.57 -12.25
C GLN A 81 9.78 2.64 -11.26
N PHE A 82 9.10 2.17 -10.23
CA PHE A 82 9.64 1.18 -9.29
C PHE A 82 10.02 -0.12 -10.00
N SER A 83 9.18 -0.65 -10.90
CA SER A 83 9.52 -1.84 -11.69
C SER A 83 10.79 -1.62 -12.52
N VAL A 84 10.92 -0.46 -13.17
CA VAL A 84 12.12 -0.14 -13.96
C VAL A 84 13.36 -0.08 -13.08
N HIS A 85 13.29 0.58 -11.93
CA HIS A 85 14.41 0.67 -10.99
C HIS A 85 14.77 -0.68 -10.37
N ALA A 86 13.79 -1.53 -10.06
CA ALA A 86 14.02 -2.87 -9.53
C ALA A 86 14.72 -3.76 -10.56
N VAL A 87 14.30 -3.72 -11.82
CA VAL A 87 14.93 -4.47 -12.93
C VAL A 87 16.35 -3.95 -13.22
N GLU A 88 16.56 -2.63 -13.20
CA GLU A 88 17.90 -2.04 -13.35
C GLU A 88 18.81 -2.45 -12.20
N TYR A 89 18.31 -2.38 -10.96
CA TYR A 89 19.06 -2.78 -9.77
C TYR A 89 19.41 -4.26 -9.78
N SER A 90 18.47 -5.16 -10.10
CA SER A 90 18.73 -6.60 -10.15
C SER A 90 19.75 -6.96 -11.22
N LYS A 91 19.69 -6.33 -12.40
CA LYS A 91 20.68 -6.52 -13.47
C LYS A 91 22.09 -6.14 -13.03
N GLU A 92 22.25 -4.95 -12.45
CA GLU A 92 23.56 -4.45 -12.02
C GLU A 92 24.08 -5.25 -10.82
N LEU A 93 23.19 -5.66 -9.91
CA LEU A 93 23.51 -6.53 -8.78
C LEU A 93 24.04 -7.88 -9.26
N SER A 94 23.30 -8.58 -10.13
CA SER A 94 23.71 -9.89 -10.65
C SER A 94 25.07 -9.80 -11.35
N LYS A 95 25.26 -8.80 -12.20
CA LYS A 95 26.55 -8.58 -12.88
C LYS A 95 27.69 -8.35 -11.90
N SER A 96 27.46 -7.56 -10.85
CA SER A 96 28.47 -7.26 -9.83
C SER A 96 28.85 -8.51 -9.03
N VAL A 97 27.84 -9.28 -8.60
CA VAL A 97 28.01 -10.55 -7.88
C VAL A 97 28.75 -11.59 -8.74
N GLU A 98 28.34 -11.78 -10.00
CA GLU A 98 28.99 -12.72 -10.92
C GLU A 98 30.47 -12.36 -11.16
N ASN A 99 30.78 -11.08 -11.40
CA ASN A 99 32.16 -10.64 -11.60
C ASN A 99 33.03 -10.89 -10.36
N LYS A 100 32.48 -10.66 -9.16
CA LYS A 100 33.20 -10.89 -7.90
C LYS A 100 33.46 -12.39 -7.68
N LEU A 101 32.46 -13.24 -7.91
CA LEU A 101 32.60 -14.69 -7.80
C LEU A 101 33.61 -15.23 -8.81
N HIS A 102 33.53 -14.77 -10.06
CA HIS A 102 34.50 -15.14 -11.10
C HIS A 102 35.93 -14.73 -10.73
N GLY A 103 36.10 -13.56 -10.11
CA GLY A 103 37.40 -13.12 -9.56
C GLY A 103 37.96 -14.01 -8.45
N LEU A 104 37.09 -14.75 -7.76
CA LEU A 104 37.44 -15.75 -6.75
C LEU A 104 37.53 -17.19 -7.31
N GLY A 105 37.28 -17.37 -8.61
CA GLY A 105 37.23 -18.70 -9.24
C GLY A 105 36.00 -19.53 -8.86
N LEU A 106 34.92 -18.88 -8.41
CA LEU A 106 33.67 -19.50 -7.97
C LEU A 106 32.52 -19.18 -8.93
N ASN A 107 31.49 -20.02 -8.94
CA ASN A 107 30.21 -19.76 -9.61
C ASN A 107 29.10 -19.46 -8.59
N VAL A 108 27.97 -18.95 -9.09
CA VAL A 108 26.78 -18.65 -8.28
C VAL A 108 26.24 -19.91 -7.57
N THR A 109 26.38 -21.08 -8.19
CA THR A 109 25.97 -22.37 -7.61
C THR A 109 26.79 -22.78 -6.38
N ASP A 110 28.00 -22.21 -6.23
CA ASP A 110 28.94 -22.60 -5.18
C ASP A 110 28.71 -21.82 -3.87
N LEU A 111 27.84 -20.80 -3.89
CA LEU A 111 27.58 -19.90 -2.74
C LEU A 111 27.16 -20.65 -1.47
N GLN A 112 26.36 -21.70 -1.60
CA GLN A 112 25.90 -22.48 -0.44
C GLN A 112 27.03 -23.26 0.25
N SER A 113 28.11 -23.56 -0.47
CA SER A 113 29.29 -24.28 0.03
C SER A 113 30.35 -23.34 0.63
N HIS A 114 30.24 -22.04 0.37
CA HIS A 114 31.20 -21.02 0.78
C HIS A 114 30.55 -19.91 1.62
N PRO A 115 30.03 -20.22 2.83
CA PRO A 115 29.42 -19.20 3.69
C PRO A 115 30.40 -18.09 4.10
N GLU A 116 31.71 -18.35 4.09
CA GLU A 116 32.76 -17.42 4.45
C GLU A 116 32.88 -16.20 3.52
N ILE A 117 32.41 -16.30 2.27
CA ILE A 117 32.47 -15.19 1.31
C ILE A 117 31.20 -14.33 1.30
N LEU A 118 30.11 -14.80 1.92
CA LEU A 118 28.79 -14.15 1.84
C LEU A 118 28.81 -12.73 2.43
N GLU A 119 29.55 -12.53 3.51
CA GLU A 119 29.65 -11.23 4.18
C GLU A 119 30.34 -10.19 3.30
N ASP A 120 31.48 -10.53 2.68
CA ASP A 120 32.20 -9.64 1.76
C ASP A 120 31.37 -9.35 0.52
N LEU A 121 30.77 -10.39 -0.07
CA LEU A 121 29.94 -10.28 -1.26
C LEU A 121 28.75 -9.34 -1.03
N ILE A 122 28.02 -9.52 0.06
CA ILE A 122 26.88 -8.68 0.42
C ILE A 122 27.33 -7.26 0.80
N GLY A 123 28.44 -7.15 1.52
CA GLY A 123 29.00 -5.86 1.94
C GLY A 123 29.44 -4.99 0.75
N CYS A 124 29.94 -5.59 -0.33
CA CYS A 124 30.29 -4.86 -1.56
C CYS A 124 29.08 -4.23 -2.26
N GLU A 125 27.90 -4.82 -2.11
CA GLU A 125 26.67 -4.34 -2.80
C GLU A 125 25.88 -3.31 -1.98
N TYR A 126 26.32 -3.00 -0.74
CA TYR A 126 25.63 -2.04 0.13
C TYR A 126 25.46 -0.66 -0.52
N GLU A 127 26.54 -0.08 -1.07
CA GLU A 127 26.49 1.27 -1.65
C GLU A 127 25.58 1.31 -2.88
N ARG A 128 25.57 0.22 -3.67
CA ARG A 128 24.65 0.06 -4.81
C ARG A 128 23.21 0.01 -4.33
N ALA A 129 22.93 -0.76 -3.27
CA ALA A 129 21.60 -0.83 -2.68
C ALA A 129 21.16 0.55 -2.17
N LEU A 130 22.01 1.26 -1.43
CA LEU A 130 21.73 2.59 -0.92
C LEU A 130 21.46 3.59 -2.06
N PHE A 131 22.29 3.58 -3.10
CA PHE A 131 22.11 4.46 -4.26
C PHE A 131 20.78 4.18 -4.97
N SER A 132 20.45 2.91 -5.19
CA SER A 132 19.17 2.50 -5.80
C SER A 132 17.97 2.90 -4.94
N LEU A 133 18.04 2.74 -3.61
CA LEU A 133 17.01 3.18 -2.65
C LEU A 133 16.75 4.69 -2.73
N GLN A 134 17.82 5.49 -2.80
CA GLN A 134 17.73 6.94 -2.91
C GLN A 134 17.20 7.39 -4.29
N LYS A 135 17.64 6.72 -5.36
CA LYS A 135 17.21 7.00 -6.74
C LYS A 135 15.72 6.71 -6.92
N SER A 136 15.25 5.56 -6.42
CA SER A 136 13.85 5.14 -6.54
C SER A 136 12.93 5.85 -5.55
N LYS A 137 13.46 6.40 -4.45
CA LYS A 137 12.67 6.98 -3.34
C LYS A 137 11.70 5.99 -2.71
N CYS A 138 12.04 4.70 -2.67
CA CYS A 138 11.25 3.70 -1.96
C CYS A 138 11.56 3.71 -0.45
N SER A 139 10.70 3.05 0.33
CA SER A 139 10.87 2.88 1.78
C SER A 139 11.85 1.77 2.16
N GLY A 140 12.19 0.89 1.21
CA GLY A 140 13.14 -0.19 1.46
C GLY A 140 13.67 -0.77 0.17
N ILE A 141 14.87 -1.33 0.26
CA ILE A 141 15.51 -2.09 -0.80
C ILE A 141 16.09 -3.37 -0.21
N PHE A 142 16.04 -4.44 -0.97
CA PHE A 142 16.55 -5.71 -0.53
C PHE A 142 17.18 -6.52 -1.65
N MET A 143 18.01 -7.46 -1.24
CA MET A 143 18.53 -8.53 -2.08
C MET A 143 18.62 -9.80 -1.25
N ILE A 144 18.35 -10.95 -1.89
CA ILE A 144 18.38 -12.26 -1.26
C ILE A 144 19.21 -13.16 -2.16
N LEU A 145 20.19 -13.83 -1.58
CA LEU A 145 20.98 -14.86 -2.26
C LEU A 145 20.42 -16.22 -1.89
N ASN A 146 20.43 -17.17 -2.83
CA ASN A 146 20.02 -18.54 -2.58
C ASN A 146 21.12 -19.32 -1.82
N ALA A 147 21.47 -18.84 -0.63
CA ALA A 147 22.45 -19.44 0.27
C ALA A 147 22.07 -19.12 1.73
N THR A 148 22.57 -19.93 2.67
CA THR A 148 22.49 -19.63 4.12
C THR A 148 23.89 -19.55 4.74
N VAL A 149 24.05 -18.65 5.70
CA VAL A 149 25.24 -18.50 6.55
C VAL A 149 25.48 -19.74 7.39
N ASN A 150 24.42 -20.46 7.79
CA ASN A 150 24.55 -21.65 8.62
C ASN A 150 23.64 -22.79 8.16
N PRO A 151 24.15 -23.72 7.32
CA PRO A 151 23.36 -24.84 6.82
C PRO A 151 23.03 -25.89 7.90
N LYS A 152 23.57 -25.76 9.12
CA LYS A 152 23.39 -26.73 10.21
C LYS A 152 22.26 -26.38 11.18
N ILE A 153 21.63 -25.22 11.03
CA ILE A 153 20.48 -24.85 11.88
C ILE A 153 19.23 -25.59 11.44
N GLU A 154 18.33 -25.80 12.40
CA GLU A 154 16.95 -26.19 12.10
C GLU A 154 16.31 -25.11 11.21
N ASN A 155 15.59 -25.53 10.16
CA ASN A 155 14.98 -24.64 9.16
C ASN A 155 15.96 -23.88 8.22
N ALA A 156 17.22 -24.34 8.08
CA ALA A 156 18.19 -23.77 7.14
C ALA A 156 17.67 -23.71 5.68
N GLU A 157 16.83 -24.67 5.29
CA GLU A 157 16.18 -24.73 3.97
C GLU A 157 15.28 -23.53 3.67
N ASN A 158 14.75 -22.85 4.69
CA ASN A 158 13.93 -21.65 4.55
C ASN A 158 14.64 -20.38 5.03
N SER A 159 15.92 -20.47 5.38
CA SER A 159 16.73 -19.32 5.77
C SER A 159 17.60 -18.87 4.60
N ARG A 160 17.50 -17.61 4.19
CA ARG A 160 18.29 -17.07 3.08
C ARG A 160 19.03 -15.81 3.47
N VAL A 161 20.32 -15.79 3.16
CA VAL A 161 21.17 -14.64 3.41
C VAL A 161 20.83 -13.50 2.44
N GLY A 162 21.03 -12.27 2.88
CA GLY A 162 20.83 -11.11 2.04
C GLY A 162 21.04 -9.81 2.80
N LEU A 163 20.52 -8.73 2.23
CA LEU A 163 20.54 -7.41 2.82
C LEU A 163 19.17 -6.77 2.63
N PHE A 164 18.60 -6.21 3.69
CA PHE A 164 17.43 -5.32 3.61
C PHE A 164 17.80 -4.02 4.30
N ILE A 165 17.74 -2.92 3.55
CA ILE A 165 17.92 -1.58 4.08
C ILE A 165 16.58 -0.85 4.01
N LYS A 166 16.17 -0.25 5.12
CA LYS A 166 14.93 0.50 5.26
C LYS A 166 15.22 1.99 5.43
N ASN A 167 14.51 2.82 4.68
CA ASN A 167 14.44 4.25 4.91
C ASN A 167 13.21 4.55 5.78
N MET A 168 13.42 5.08 6.98
CA MET A 168 12.34 5.48 7.90
C MET A 168 11.66 6.78 7.48
N GLU A 169 12.24 7.52 6.54
CA GLU A 169 11.76 8.82 6.05
C GLU A 169 11.66 8.87 4.52
N PRO A 170 10.89 7.98 3.86
CA PRO A 170 10.85 7.91 2.40
C PRO A 170 10.23 9.14 1.72
N ASN A 171 9.37 9.87 2.43
CA ASN A 171 8.58 10.98 1.87
C ASN A 171 9.16 12.37 2.17
N ILE A 172 10.29 12.46 2.88
CA ILE A 172 10.90 13.75 3.23
C ILE A 172 11.89 14.12 2.13
N LEU A 173 11.51 15.10 1.30
CA LEU A 173 12.34 15.64 0.20
C LEU A 173 13.61 16.37 0.68
N SER A 174 13.77 16.58 2.00
CA SER A 174 14.71 17.54 2.58
C SER A 174 15.31 17.13 3.93
N SER A 175 15.55 15.84 4.20
CA SER A 175 16.50 15.49 5.26
C SER A 175 17.88 15.32 4.61
N SER A 176 18.86 16.11 5.06
CA SER A 176 20.26 16.01 4.62
C SER A 176 20.88 14.64 4.94
N SER A 177 20.19 13.80 5.71
CA SER A 177 20.55 12.42 6.01
C SER A 177 19.28 11.63 6.36
N PRO A 178 18.69 10.85 5.44
CA PRO A 178 17.55 9.99 5.77
C PRO A 178 17.93 8.98 6.85
N THR A 179 17.00 8.66 7.75
CA THR A 179 17.23 7.64 8.77
C THR A 179 17.19 6.25 8.12
N ILE A 180 18.38 5.77 7.76
CA ILE A 180 18.59 4.46 7.13
C ILE A 180 18.92 3.40 8.19
N LEU A 181 18.22 2.27 8.17
CA LEU A 181 18.38 1.16 9.09
C LEU A 181 18.58 -0.17 8.35
N ILE A 182 19.35 -1.08 8.92
CA ILE A 182 19.45 -2.46 8.41
C ILE A 182 18.37 -3.31 9.06
N LEU A 183 17.46 -3.87 8.26
CA LEU A 183 16.41 -4.78 8.70
C LEU A 183 16.83 -6.25 8.57
N ARG A 184 17.64 -6.59 7.56
CA ARG A 184 18.22 -7.93 7.34
C ARG A 184 19.66 -7.82 6.87
N GLY A 185 20.51 -8.79 7.23
CA GLY A 185 21.91 -8.89 6.76
C GLY A 185 22.96 -8.71 7.87
N PHE A 186 24.24 -8.76 7.50
CA PHE A 186 25.35 -8.83 8.45
C PHE A 186 25.50 -7.56 9.33
N PRO A 187 25.64 -7.69 10.67
CA PRO A 187 25.85 -6.55 11.56
C PRO A 187 27.14 -5.75 11.29
N SER A 188 28.14 -6.40 10.70
CA SER A 188 29.41 -5.77 10.32
C SER A 188 29.24 -4.70 9.25
N ILE A 189 28.29 -4.88 8.32
CA ILE A 189 27.94 -3.87 7.31
C ILE A 189 27.40 -2.63 8.02
N GLY A 190 26.51 -2.80 9.00
CA GLY A 190 26.00 -1.70 9.82
C GLY A 190 27.12 -0.97 10.57
N ARG A 191 28.06 -1.72 11.17
CA ARG A 191 29.23 -1.13 11.83
C ARG A 191 30.14 -0.37 10.85
N LYS A 192 30.40 -0.92 9.66
CA LYS A 192 31.27 -0.32 8.63
C LYS A 192 30.71 1.00 8.10
N TYR A 193 29.40 1.06 7.89
CA TYR A 193 28.71 2.23 7.32
C TYR A 193 28.01 3.10 8.38
N ASN A 194 28.27 2.84 9.67
CA ASN A 194 27.68 3.54 10.81
C ASN A 194 26.14 3.61 10.78
N LEU A 195 25.52 2.49 10.38
CA LEU A 195 24.08 2.32 10.34
C LEU A 195 23.58 1.55 11.56
N PRO A 196 22.50 2.01 12.21
CA PRO A 196 21.84 1.23 13.24
C PRO A 196 21.13 0.02 12.64
N LEU A 197 21.01 -1.04 13.45
CA LEU A 197 20.14 -2.17 13.16
C LEU A 197 18.71 -1.83 13.59
N HIS A 198 17.73 -2.29 12.82
CA HIS A 198 16.33 -2.19 13.20
C HIS A 198 16.04 -3.04 14.46
N ALA A 199 15.05 -2.65 15.28
CA ALA A 199 14.69 -3.40 16.48
C ALA A 199 14.23 -4.85 16.17
N GLN A 200 13.64 -5.05 15.00
CA GLN A 200 13.21 -6.36 14.47
C GLN A 200 14.24 -6.96 13.49
N TRP A 201 15.51 -6.58 13.61
CA TRP A 201 16.58 -7.08 12.76
C TRP A 201 16.75 -8.59 12.92
N ARG A 202 17.05 -9.25 11.80
CA ARG A 202 17.49 -10.65 11.74
C ARG A 202 18.62 -10.80 10.73
N MET A 203 19.47 -11.80 10.91
CA MET A 203 20.58 -12.03 9.98
C MET A 203 20.09 -12.43 8.59
N GLU A 204 19.11 -13.32 8.52
CA GLU A 204 18.61 -13.94 7.29
C GLU A 204 17.11 -13.69 7.09
N PHE A 205 16.67 -13.83 5.86
CA PHE A 205 15.27 -13.84 5.46
C PHE A 205 14.67 -15.21 5.72
N ASP A 206 13.45 -15.21 6.24
CA ASP A 206 12.62 -16.41 6.30
C ASP A 206 11.80 -16.47 5.01
N ILE A 207 12.02 -17.50 4.20
CA ILE A 207 11.34 -17.70 2.91
C ILE A 207 10.19 -18.71 3.01
N THR A 208 9.76 -19.11 4.21
CA THR A 208 8.67 -20.10 4.37
C THR A 208 7.37 -19.66 3.69
N ASP A 209 6.99 -18.39 3.85
CA ASP A 209 5.80 -17.78 3.23
C ASP A 209 6.20 -16.49 2.49
N ALA A 210 7.04 -16.66 1.46
CA ALA A 210 7.64 -15.57 0.72
C ALA A 210 7.39 -15.69 -0.79
N SER A 211 6.16 -15.40 -1.24
CA SER A 211 5.80 -15.36 -2.68
C SER A 211 6.72 -14.45 -3.50
N TYR A 212 7.19 -13.36 -2.91
CA TYR A 212 8.14 -12.43 -3.53
C TYR A 212 9.52 -13.03 -3.82
N TYR A 213 9.86 -14.17 -3.19
CA TYR A 213 11.09 -14.92 -3.44
C TYR A 213 10.83 -16.09 -4.40
N HIS A 214 9.80 -16.91 -4.12
CA HIS A 214 9.56 -18.14 -4.88
C HIS A 214 9.02 -17.88 -6.30
N MET A 215 8.00 -17.02 -6.44
CA MET A 215 7.34 -16.83 -7.75
C MET A 215 8.29 -16.32 -8.83
N PRO A 216 9.15 -15.30 -8.60
CA PRO A 216 10.10 -14.86 -9.62
C PRO A 216 11.11 -15.95 -10.02
N ILE A 217 11.56 -16.77 -9.06
CA ILE A 217 12.54 -17.82 -9.29
C ILE A 217 11.93 -18.96 -10.11
N GLU A 218 10.72 -19.40 -9.75
CA GLU A 218 9.99 -20.43 -10.48
C GLU A 218 9.70 -20.00 -11.93
N GLN A 219 9.20 -18.76 -12.11
CA GLN A 219 8.93 -18.22 -13.44
C GLN A 219 10.19 -18.06 -14.29
N ALA A 220 11.32 -17.68 -13.68
CA ALA A 220 12.61 -17.60 -14.39
C ALA A 220 13.16 -18.98 -14.77
N ALA A 221 12.83 -20.04 -14.03
CA ALA A 221 13.22 -21.41 -14.35
C ALA A 221 12.40 -22.00 -15.51
N GLU A 222 11.10 -21.68 -15.58
CA GLU A 222 10.18 -22.22 -16.60
C GLU A 222 10.22 -21.44 -17.92
N HIS A 223 10.56 -20.15 -17.87
CA HIS A 223 10.43 -19.26 -19.02
C HIS A 223 11.70 -18.44 -19.29
N THR A 224 12.13 -18.45 -20.56
CA THR A 224 13.21 -17.57 -21.04
C THR A 224 12.64 -16.22 -21.49
N LEU A 225 12.17 -15.42 -20.53
CA LEU A 225 11.70 -14.06 -20.77
C LEU A 225 12.82 -13.04 -20.52
N PRO A 226 12.77 -11.85 -21.14
CA PRO A 226 13.66 -10.76 -20.76
C PRO A 226 13.42 -10.36 -19.29
N LEU A 227 14.47 -9.94 -18.59
CA LEU A 227 14.41 -9.55 -17.17
C LEU A 227 13.33 -8.49 -16.88
N SER A 228 13.05 -7.61 -17.84
CA SER A 228 11.98 -6.60 -17.74
C SER A 228 10.55 -7.18 -17.67
N ARG A 229 10.40 -8.49 -17.86
CA ARG A 229 9.14 -9.24 -17.74
C ARG A 229 9.20 -10.33 -16.65
N LEU A 230 10.33 -10.44 -15.96
CA LEU A 230 10.53 -11.36 -14.84
C LEU A 230 10.59 -10.56 -13.53
N TYR A 231 9.48 -9.94 -13.17
CA TYR A 231 9.30 -9.24 -11.90
C TYR A 231 7.94 -9.60 -11.32
N TYR A 232 7.79 -9.37 -10.02
CA TYR A 232 6.57 -9.70 -9.28
C TYR A 232 6.12 -8.48 -8.49
N TRP A 233 4.82 -8.18 -8.58
CA TRP A 233 4.15 -7.25 -7.68
C TRP A 233 3.37 -8.06 -6.65
N SER A 234 3.68 -7.81 -5.39
CA SER A 234 2.95 -8.36 -4.25
C SER A 234 1.76 -7.46 -3.88
N PRO A 235 0.67 -8.01 -3.32
CA PRO A 235 -0.25 -7.22 -2.52
C PRO A 235 0.44 -6.74 -1.23
N ALA A 236 -0.17 -5.83 -0.48
CA ALA A 236 0.35 -5.46 0.82
C ALA A 236 0.37 -6.69 1.75
N PHE A 237 1.50 -6.94 2.41
CA PHE A 237 1.67 -8.05 3.35
C PHE A 237 2.65 -7.68 4.47
N PHE A 238 2.59 -8.42 5.58
CA PHE A 238 3.55 -8.27 6.66
C PHE A 238 4.82 -9.08 6.38
N LEU A 239 5.98 -8.43 6.37
CA LEU A 239 7.24 -9.13 6.14
C LEU A 239 7.48 -10.14 7.29
N PRO A 240 7.78 -11.42 7.00
CA PRO A 240 7.92 -12.46 8.01
C PRO A 240 8.87 -12.09 9.15
N GLY A 241 8.37 -12.25 10.38
CA GLY A 241 9.10 -11.91 11.60
C GLY A 241 9.23 -10.41 11.89
N THR A 242 8.39 -9.58 11.30
CA THR A 242 8.33 -8.12 11.55
C THR A 242 6.90 -7.62 11.68
N SER A 243 6.73 -6.38 12.09
CA SER A 243 5.45 -5.66 12.03
C SER A 243 5.37 -4.73 10.82
N GLU A 244 6.25 -4.92 9.84
CA GLU A 244 6.34 -4.06 8.65
C GLU A 244 5.36 -4.53 7.59
N GLU A 245 4.34 -3.72 7.32
CA GLU A 245 3.45 -3.91 6.17
C GLU A 245 4.10 -3.26 4.95
N ILE A 246 4.37 -4.07 3.92
CA ILE A 246 5.10 -3.65 2.73
C ILE A 246 4.39 -4.09 1.45
N MET A 247 4.71 -3.39 0.37
CA MET A 247 4.41 -3.80 -0.99
C MET A 247 5.72 -3.84 -1.76
N LEU A 248 6.01 -4.99 -2.35
CA LEU A 248 7.18 -5.31 -3.17
C LEU A 248 6.80 -5.41 -4.64
#